data_AF-A0A7S2XJ52-F1
#
_entry.id   AF-A0A7S2XJ52-F1
#
_cell.length_a   1.000
_cell.length_b   1.000
_cell.length_c   1.000
_cell.angle_alpha   90.00
_cell.angle_beta   90.00
_cell.angle_gamma   90.00
#
_symmetry.space_group_name_H-M   'P 1'
#
loop_
_entity.id
_entity.type
_entity.pdbx_description
1 polymer ?
#
loop_
_entity_poly.entity_id
_entity_poly.type
_entity_poly.pdbx_seq_one_letter_code
_entity_poly.pdbx_strand_id
1 'polypeptide(L)'
;MSLLTLVVRGCNGTKPSTKMGTRWIAAGFVPLGISHRQSLMTPSGHTTDGRNYLPVIPACTTNRRLANFMASPKRGSVVDSYQTVSVNCSKCQTRLFRYKKKNGTKSNLIKCYVERIVEEEDIDITSNQDDKFHCPKCQTNYARSAMIRGRPALKLVGGKVRMTKK
;
A
#
# COMPACT_ATOMS: atom_id res chain seq x y z
N MET A 1 18.39 28.61 44.40
CA MET A 1 18.03 27.57 45.38
C MET A 1 16.56 27.75 45.75
N SER A 2 15.66 27.08 45.03
CA SER A 2 14.43 26.49 45.60
C SER A 2 13.59 25.88 44.49
N LEU A 3 13.49 24.56 44.55
CA LEU A 3 12.47 23.75 43.91
C LEU A 3 11.08 24.29 44.23
N LEU A 4 10.11 24.14 43.32
CA LEU A 4 8.83 23.50 43.65
C LEU A 4 8.07 23.07 42.36
N THR A 5 8.21 21.79 42.06
CA THR A 5 7.18 20.78 41.78
C THR A 5 5.84 21.18 41.11
N LEU A 6 5.74 20.80 39.83
CA LEU A 6 4.74 19.93 39.19
C LEU A 6 3.32 19.80 39.82
N VAL A 7 2.27 20.30 39.14
CA VAL A 7 0.94 19.64 39.06
C VAL A 7 0.23 20.13 37.79
N VAL A 8 -0.02 19.26 36.79
CA VAL A 8 -1.30 19.26 36.07
C VAL A 8 -1.67 17.81 35.74
N ARG A 9 -2.82 17.40 36.28
CA ARG A 9 -3.53 16.14 36.08
C ARG A 9 -4.44 16.26 34.84
N GLY A 10 -4.75 15.10 34.25
CA GLY A 10 -6.00 14.87 33.51
C GLY A 10 -5.78 14.51 32.03
N CYS A 11 -6.51 13.60 31.40
CA CYS A 11 -7.66 12.80 31.83
C CYS A 11 -7.78 11.56 30.94
N ASN A 12 -8.53 10.60 31.48
CA ASN A 12 -8.88 9.28 30.97
C ASN A 12 -9.48 9.26 29.56
N GLY A 13 -9.17 8.19 28.81
CA GLY A 13 -9.90 7.78 27.60
C GLY A 13 -9.96 6.25 27.52
N THR A 14 -11.17 5.73 27.63
CA THR A 14 -11.61 4.34 27.83
C THR A 14 -11.58 3.45 26.57
N LYS A 15 -11.54 2.13 26.82
CA LYS A 15 -11.52 0.95 25.90
C LYS A 15 -12.77 0.83 24.98
N PRO A 16 -12.84 -0.07 23.97
CA PRO A 16 -13.08 -1.53 24.16
C PRO A 16 -12.25 -2.42 23.20
N SER A 17 -11.70 -3.59 23.56
CA SER A 17 -12.28 -4.89 23.93
C SER A 17 -13.27 -5.48 22.94
N THR A 18 -12.84 -6.48 22.15
CA THR A 18 -13.68 -7.65 21.81
C THR A 18 -12.81 -8.85 21.44
N LYS A 19 -12.84 -9.86 22.31
CA LYS A 19 -12.31 -11.21 22.08
C LYS A 19 -13.41 -12.00 21.36
N MET A 20 -13.16 -12.46 20.14
CA MET A 20 -13.99 -13.49 19.50
C MET A 20 -13.54 -14.86 20.00
N GLY A 21 -14.26 -15.39 21.00
CA GLY A 21 -14.21 -16.78 21.39
C GLY A 21 -15.52 -17.44 21.00
N THR A 22 -15.54 -18.16 19.88
CA THR A 22 -16.70 -18.94 19.46
C THR A 22 -16.54 -20.37 19.95
N ARG A 23 -17.24 -20.67 21.06
CA ARG A 23 -17.50 -22.03 21.54
C ARG A 23 -18.45 -22.71 20.55
N TRP A 24 -18.01 -23.81 19.94
CA TRP A 24 -18.89 -24.70 19.19
C TRP A 24 -19.49 -25.73 20.15
N ILE A 25 -20.82 -25.78 20.15
CA ILE A 25 -21.64 -26.65 20.97
C ILE A 25 -21.72 -28.01 20.27
N ALA A 26 -21.41 -29.07 21.02
CA ALA A 26 -21.63 -30.44 20.64
C ALA A 26 -23.14 -30.72 20.49
N ALA A 27 -23.54 -31.24 19.34
CA ALA A 27 -24.83 -31.91 19.16
C ALA A 27 -24.56 -33.24 18.45
N GLY A 28 -24.98 -34.32 19.11
CA GLY A 28 -24.72 -35.68 18.69
C GLY A 28 -25.43 -36.08 17.41
N PHE A 29 -24.82 -37.05 16.71
CA PHE A 29 -25.49 -37.82 15.69
C PHE A 29 -25.27 -39.30 15.96
N VAL A 30 -26.40 -40.01 15.97
CA VAL A 30 -26.64 -41.40 16.38
C VAL A 30 -25.94 -42.39 15.44
N PRO A 31 -25.45 -43.55 15.93
CA PRO A 31 -24.89 -44.60 15.10
C PRO A 31 -25.99 -45.53 14.60
N LEU A 32 -26.01 -45.79 13.30
CA LEU A 32 -26.66 -46.98 12.73
C LEU A 32 -25.68 -47.59 11.73
N GLY A 33 -25.11 -48.73 12.10
CA GLY A 33 -24.27 -49.53 11.22
C GLY A 33 -25.11 -50.26 10.18
N ILE A 34 -24.48 -50.63 9.08
CA ILE A 34 -24.73 -51.88 8.35
C ILE A 34 -23.41 -52.31 7.70
N SER A 35 -23.11 -53.57 7.95
CA SER A 35 -22.05 -54.41 7.41
C SER A 35 -22.14 -54.53 5.88
N HIS A 36 -21.02 -54.57 5.16
CA HIS A 36 -20.42 -55.82 4.67
C HIS A 36 -19.34 -55.56 3.60
N ARG A 37 -18.37 -56.47 3.61
CA ARG A 37 -17.57 -56.95 2.47
C ARG A 37 -16.26 -56.22 2.14
N GLN A 38 -15.23 -56.76 2.80
CA GLN A 38 -13.86 -56.87 2.32
C GLN A 38 -13.80 -57.28 0.84
N SER A 39 -12.90 -56.64 0.10
CA SER A 39 -12.13 -57.31 -0.94
C SER A 39 -10.68 -56.83 -0.86
N LEU A 40 -9.84 -57.76 -0.41
CA LEU A 40 -8.39 -57.72 -0.48
C LEU A 40 -7.95 -57.59 -1.94
N MET A 41 -7.06 -56.65 -2.25
CA MET A 41 -6.06 -56.86 -3.29
C MET A 41 -4.71 -56.32 -2.81
N THR A 42 -3.76 -57.23 -2.81
CA THR A 42 -2.38 -57.16 -2.34
C THR A 42 -1.50 -56.22 -3.18
N PRO A 43 -0.40 -55.71 -2.60
CA PRO A 43 0.54 -54.84 -3.29
C PRO A 43 1.56 -55.68 -4.06
N SER A 44 1.65 -55.48 -5.38
CA SER A 44 2.81 -55.90 -6.17
C SER A 44 3.72 -54.69 -6.34
N GLY A 45 4.85 -54.73 -5.65
CA GLY A 45 5.82 -53.65 -5.60
C GLY A 45 6.59 -53.47 -6.90
N HIS A 46 7.13 -52.26 -7.07
CA HIS A 46 8.26 -51.99 -7.93
C HIS A 46 9.20 -51.02 -7.18
N THR A 47 10.27 -51.63 -6.67
CA THR A 47 11.64 -51.11 -6.54
C THR A 47 11.82 -49.61 -6.29
N THR A 48 12.17 -49.30 -5.04
CA THR A 48 12.90 -48.10 -4.65
C THR A 48 14.26 -48.07 -5.35
N ASP A 49 14.39 -47.30 -6.43
CA ASP A 49 15.67 -46.70 -6.76
C ASP A 49 15.66 -45.27 -6.23
N GLY A 50 16.21 -45.14 -5.03
CA GLY A 50 16.46 -43.87 -4.37
C GLY A 50 17.44 -43.04 -5.18
N ARG A 51 16.91 -42.26 -6.11
CA ARG A 51 17.57 -41.04 -6.56
C ARG A 51 16.64 -39.90 -6.21
N ASN A 52 17.01 -39.22 -5.13
CA ASN A 52 16.51 -37.92 -4.73
C ASN A 52 16.57 -36.96 -5.93
N TYR A 53 15.51 -36.92 -6.74
CA TYR A 53 15.20 -35.76 -7.56
C TYR A 53 14.44 -34.77 -6.69
N LEU A 54 15.09 -34.29 -5.63
CA LEU A 54 14.78 -32.96 -5.15
C LEU A 54 15.14 -32.04 -6.33
N PRO A 55 14.19 -31.27 -6.90
CA PRO A 55 14.59 -30.21 -7.80
C PRO A 55 15.52 -29.33 -6.97
N VAL A 56 16.79 -29.25 -7.38
CA VAL A 56 17.73 -28.26 -6.87
C VAL A 56 17.15 -26.92 -7.31
N ILE A 57 16.22 -26.37 -6.51
CA ILE A 57 15.72 -25.01 -6.71
C ILE A 57 16.95 -24.14 -6.50
N PRO A 58 17.46 -23.45 -7.53
CA PRO A 58 18.60 -22.58 -7.35
C PRO A 58 18.18 -21.47 -6.39
N ALA A 59 18.62 -21.55 -5.14
CA ALA A 59 18.27 -20.67 -4.03
C ALA A 59 18.78 -19.22 -4.18
N CYS A 60 19.16 -18.78 -5.39
CA CYS A 60 19.59 -17.42 -5.63
C CYS A 60 19.35 -16.94 -7.07
N THR A 61 18.20 -17.25 -7.65
CA THR A 61 17.62 -16.31 -8.61
C THR A 61 16.64 -15.43 -7.84
N THR A 62 17.17 -14.46 -7.09
CA THR A 62 16.37 -13.32 -6.64
C THR A 62 15.81 -12.69 -7.90
N ASN A 63 14.56 -13.05 -8.22
CA ASN A 63 13.95 -12.73 -9.48
C ASN A 63 13.79 -11.20 -9.48
N ARG A 64 14.79 -10.49 -10.02
CA ARG A 64 14.90 -9.03 -9.97
C ARG A 64 13.62 -8.37 -10.49
N ARG A 65 12.89 -9.07 -11.36
CA ARG A 65 11.56 -8.70 -11.81
C ARG A 65 10.57 -8.59 -10.64
N LEU A 66 10.44 -9.62 -9.79
CA LEU A 66 9.54 -9.61 -8.62
C LEU A 66 9.92 -8.48 -7.65
N ALA A 67 11.21 -8.30 -7.38
CA ALA A 67 11.70 -7.22 -6.52
C ALA A 67 11.35 -5.83 -7.08
N ASN A 68 11.46 -5.62 -8.39
CA ASN A 68 11.07 -4.36 -9.06
C ASN A 68 9.55 -4.13 -9.06
N PHE A 69 8.75 -5.20 -9.02
CA PHE A 69 7.30 -5.12 -8.88
C PHE A 69 6.84 -4.72 -7.47
N MET A 70 7.68 -4.88 -6.45
CA MET A 70 7.35 -4.53 -5.07
C MET A 70 8.21 -3.39 -4.52
N ALA A 71 9.15 -2.87 -5.31
CA ALA A 71 10.05 -1.81 -4.90
C ALA A 71 9.29 -0.55 -4.50
N SER A 72 9.49 -0.14 -3.24
CA SER A 72 9.01 1.14 -2.73
C SER A 72 9.74 2.30 -3.39
N PRO A 73 9.07 3.46 -3.54
CA PRO A 73 9.75 4.71 -3.91
C PRO A 73 10.89 5.02 -2.93
N LYS A 74 12.01 5.52 -3.46
CA LYS A 74 13.13 6.07 -2.68
C LYS A 74 12.63 7.18 -1.73
N ARG A 75 13.21 7.25 -0.54
CA ARG A 75 12.95 8.21 0.56
C ARG A 75 14.27 8.79 1.11
N GLY A 76 14.17 9.79 1.99
CA GLY A 76 15.32 10.38 2.71
C GLY A 76 16.18 11.29 1.83
N SER A 77 17.46 11.40 2.20
CA SER A 77 18.45 12.32 1.59
C SER A 77 18.52 12.25 0.06
N VAL A 78 18.28 11.07 -0.53
CA VAL A 78 18.25 10.91 -1.98
C VAL A 78 17.12 11.72 -2.61
N VAL A 79 15.95 11.80 -1.97
CA VAL A 79 14.80 12.59 -2.46
C VAL A 79 15.03 14.07 -2.27
N ASP A 80 15.77 14.48 -1.23
CA ASP A 80 16.05 15.90 -0.97
C ASP A 80 16.93 16.54 -2.04
N SER A 81 17.78 15.75 -2.69
CA SER A 81 18.55 16.19 -3.87
C SER A 81 17.71 16.44 -5.13
N TYR A 82 16.43 16.03 -5.15
CA TYR A 82 15.59 16.13 -6.34
C TYR A 82 15.13 17.56 -6.59
N GLN A 83 15.01 17.91 -7.87
CA GLN A 83 14.44 19.19 -8.27
C GLN A 83 12.99 19.29 -7.82
N THR A 84 12.62 20.44 -7.26
CA THR A 84 11.23 20.74 -6.94
C THR A 84 10.57 21.34 -8.17
N VAL A 85 9.42 20.77 -8.55
CA VAL A 85 8.59 21.24 -9.65
C VAL A 85 7.25 21.71 -9.11
N SER A 86 6.73 22.77 -9.72
CA SER A 86 5.39 23.26 -9.44
C SER A 86 4.41 22.56 -10.37
N VAL A 87 3.34 22.03 -9.78
CA VAL A 87 2.28 21.32 -10.48
C VAL A 87 1.08 22.27 -10.57
N ASN A 88 0.73 22.68 -11.80
CA ASN A 88 -0.25 23.73 -12.05
C ASN A 88 -1.43 23.15 -12.88
N CYS A 89 -2.63 23.67 -12.69
CA CYS A 89 -3.76 23.30 -13.54
C CYS A 89 -3.55 23.79 -14.98
N SER A 90 -3.79 22.94 -15.98
CA SER A 90 -3.66 23.35 -17.40
C SER A 90 -4.68 24.40 -17.84
N LYS A 91 -5.86 24.44 -17.22
CA LYS A 91 -6.93 25.38 -17.60
C LYS A 91 -6.72 26.77 -17.03
N CYS A 92 -6.61 26.87 -15.70
CA CYS A 92 -6.57 28.15 -15.00
C CYS A 92 -5.17 28.57 -14.53
N GLN A 93 -4.16 27.73 -14.77
CA GLN A 93 -2.74 27.95 -14.41
C GLN A 93 -2.46 28.13 -12.92
N THR A 94 -3.48 27.97 -12.06
CA THR A 94 -3.33 27.96 -10.61
C THR A 94 -2.38 26.84 -10.19
N ARG A 95 -1.42 27.18 -9.33
CA ARG A 95 -0.51 26.22 -8.69
C ARG A 95 -1.32 25.36 -7.72
N LEU A 96 -1.23 24.04 -7.88
CA LEU A 96 -1.95 23.07 -7.06
C LEU A 96 -1.07 22.59 -5.90
N PHE A 97 0.18 22.21 -6.19
CA PHE A 97 1.15 21.77 -5.18
C PHE A 97 2.57 21.76 -5.73
N ARG A 98 3.56 21.52 -4.86
CA ARG A 98 4.96 21.33 -5.23
C ARG A 98 5.44 19.92 -4.94
N TYR A 99 6.23 19.38 -5.86
CA TYR A 99 6.60 17.97 -5.88
C TYR A 99 8.11 17.79 -6.10
N LYS A 100 8.74 16.86 -5.36
CA LYS A 100 10.14 16.48 -5.58
C LYS A 100 10.26 15.42 -6.67
N LYS A 101 10.85 15.80 -7.81
CA LYS A 101 10.99 14.93 -8.99
C LYS A 101 12.45 14.76 -9.41
N LYS A 102 12.90 13.50 -9.48
CA LYS A 102 14.27 13.14 -9.87
C LYS A 102 14.72 13.82 -11.17
N ASN A 103 13.90 13.77 -12.21
CA ASN A 103 14.23 14.29 -13.52
C ASN A 103 13.65 15.72 -13.78
N GLY A 104 13.25 16.46 -12.73
CA GLY A 104 12.70 17.81 -12.87
C GLY A 104 11.52 17.87 -13.84
N THR A 105 11.55 18.77 -14.83
CA THR A 105 10.51 18.93 -15.86
C THR A 105 10.70 18.07 -17.11
N LYS A 106 11.77 17.25 -17.19
CA LYS A 106 12.10 16.45 -18.40
C LYS A 106 11.10 15.34 -18.76
N SER A 107 10.12 15.07 -17.90
CA SER A 107 9.10 14.05 -18.15
C SER A 107 7.75 14.43 -17.56
N ASN A 108 6.68 13.86 -18.09
CA ASN A 108 5.34 14.10 -17.57
C ASN A 108 5.11 13.31 -16.27
N LEU A 109 4.35 13.89 -15.34
CA LEU A 109 4.05 13.30 -14.05
C LEU A 109 2.66 12.65 -14.12
N ILE A 110 2.62 11.32 -14.02
CA ILE A 110 1.36 10.57 -13.99
C ILE A 110 1.13 9.92 -12.62
N LYS A 111 2.21 9.60 -11.90
CA LYS A 111 2.19 8.96 -10.57
C LYS A 111 2.89 9.88 -9.56
N CYS A 112 2.14 10.38 -8.58
CA CYS A 112 2.65 11.22 -7.51
C CYS A 112 2.52 10.49 -6.18
N TYR A 113 3.62 10.10 -5.55
CA TYR A 113 3.55 9.61 -4.17
C TYR A 113 3.30 10.77 -3.21
N VAL A 114 2.32 10.63 -2.30
CA VAL A 114 1.92 11.68 -1.35
C VAL A 114 3.12 12.15 -0.51
N GLU A 115 3.94 11.21 -0.04
CA GLU A 115 5.15 11.48 0.75
C GLU A 115 6.24 12.35 0.08
N ARG A 116 6.12 12.67 -1.22
CA ARG A 116 7.08 13.53 -1.96
C ARG A 116 6.51 14.91 -2.28
N ILE A 117 5.30 15.20 -1.83
CA ILE A 117 4.69 16.54 -1.90
C ILE A 117 5.36 17.40 -0.82
N VAL A 118 5.76 18.62 -1.17
CA VAL A 118 6.55 19.51 -0.30
C VAL A 118 5.68 20.55 0.40
N GLU A 119 4.71 21.11 -0.33
CA GLU A 119 3.77 22.11 0.16
C GLU A 119 2.37 21.55 -0.10
N GLU A 120 1.65 21.22 0.98
CA GLU A 120 0.29 20.65 0.95
C GLU A 120 -0.80 21.69 1.23
N GLU A 121 -0.45 22.98 1.24
CA GLU A 121 -1.29 24.08 1.78
C GLU A 121 -2.72 24.13 1.22
N ASP A 122 -3.02 23.51 0.07
CA ASP A 122 -4.34 23.52 -0.57
C ASP A 122 -4.89 22.12 -0.96
N ILE A 123 -4.25 21.01 -0.58
CA ILE A 123 -4.72 19.67 -0.94
C ILE A 123 -5.26 18.95 0.29
N ASP A 124 -6.57 19.02 0.49
CA ASP A 124 -7.24 18.20 1.47
C ASP A 124 -7.28 16.73 1.02
N ILE A 125 -6.24 15.97 1.33
CA ILE A 125 -6.13 14.55 0.98
C ILE A 125 -7.15 13.69 1.75
N THR A 126 -7.69 14.21 2.85
CA THR A 126 -8.53 13.48 3.80
C THR A 126 -10.05 13.69 3.58
N SER A 127 -10.48 14.79 2.97
CA SER A 127 -11.91 15.16 2.90
C SER A 127 -12.62 14.76 1.60
N ASN A 128 -11.88 14.29 0.60
CA ASN A 128 -12.47 13.95 -0.70
C ASN A 128 -13.16 12.57 -0.64
N GLN A 129 -14.49 12.57 -0.52
CA GLN A 129 -15.33 11.36 -0.48
C GLN A 129 -15.33 10.57 -1.81
N ASP A 130 -15.07 11.24 -2.94
CA ASP A 130 -15.22 10.66 -4.29
C ASP A 130 -13.91 10.17 -4.93
N ASP A 131 -12.82 10.03 -4.17
CA ASP A 131 -11.50 9.63 -4.67
C ASP A 131 -10.93 10.54 -5.78
N LYS A 132 -11.53 11.72 -5.99
CA LYS A 132 -11.20 12.69 -7.04
C LYS A 132 -10.78 14.01 -6.43
N PHE A 133 -9.81 14.66 -7.06
CA PHE A 133 -9.27 15.94 -6.62
C PHE A 133 -9.61 17.01 -7.65
N HIS A 134 -10.22 18.07 -7.16
CA HIS A 134 -10.72 19.19 -7.95
C HIS A 134 -9.85 20.42 -7.75
N CYS A 135 -9.60 21.17 -8.82
CA CYS A 135 -8.88 22.43 -8.73
C CYS A 135 -9.73 23.46 -7.97
N PRO A 136 -9.18 24.22 -6.99
CA PRO A 136 -9.95 25.18 -6.20
C PRO A 136 -10.53 26.33 -7.03
N LYS A 137 -9.88 26.69 -8.15
CA LYS A 137 -10.31 27.83 -8.98
C LYS A 137 -11.31 27.45 -10.08
N CYS A 138 -11.13 26.31 -10.75
CA CYS A 138 -11.93 25.93 -11.92
C CYS A 138 -12.69 24.60 -11.76
N GLN A 139 -12.64 24.01 -10.56
CA GLN A 139 -13.31 22.75 -10.16
C GLN A 139 -13.03 21.55 -11.07
N THR A 140 -12.06 21.68 -11.98
CA THR A 140 -11.71 20.62 -12.92
C THR A 140 -11.00 19.52 -12.16
N ASN A 141 -11.47 18.29 -12.35
CA ASN A 141 -10.80 17.11 -11.84
C ASN A 141 -9.40 16.98 -12.47
N TYR A 142 -8.37 17.06 -11.63
CA TYR A 142 -6.97 17.00 -12.06
C TYR A 142 -6.26 15.73 -11.61
N ALA A 143 -6.76 15.05 -10.56
CA ALA A 143 -6.15 13.84 -10.04
C ALA A 143 -7.18 12.93 -9.38
N ARG A 144 -6.78 11.67 -9.20
CA ARG A 144 -7.52 10.66 -8.45
C ARG A 144 -6.63 10.01 -7.40
N SER A 145 -7.20 9.61 -6.27
CA SER A 145 -6.51 8.78 -5.29
C SER A 145 -6.15 7.43 -5.94
N ALA A 146 -5.00 6.88 -5.55
CA ALA A 146 -4.53 5.58 -6.00
C ALA A 146 -3.54 4.99 -5.01
N MET A 147 -3.52 3.66 -4.89
CA MET A 147 -2.45 2.96 -4.20
C MET A 147 -1.45 2.40 -5.22
N ILE A 148 -0.20 2.84 -5.15
CA ILE A 148 0.86 2.41 -6.07
C ILE A 148 1.94 1.71 -5.26
N ARG A 149 2.18 0.42 -5.54
CA ARG A 149 3.16 -0.41 -4.81
C ARG A 149 2.91 -0.41 -3.29
N GLY A 150 1.64 -0.46 -2.88
CA GLY A 150 1.25 -0.44 -1.46
C GLY A 150 1.37 0.92 -0.77
N ARG A 151 1.53 2.02 -1.52
CA ARG A 151 1.69 3.36 -0.94
C ARG A 151 0.66 4.35 -1.48
N PRO A 152 0.20 5.31 -0.66
CA PRO A 152 -0.74 6.32 -1.10
C PRO A 152 -0.10 7.22 -2.16
N ALA A 153 -0.82 7.41 -3.25
CA ALA A 153 -0.40 8.21 -4.38
C ALA A 153 -1.59 8.90 -5.04
N LEU A 154 -1.31 9.98 -5.74
CA LEU A 154 -2.23 10.65 -6.63
C LEU A 154 -1.86 10.27 -8.07
N LYS A 155 -2.85 9.81 -8.84
CA LYS A 155 -2.71 9.61 -10.27
C LYS A 155 -3.25 10.84 -10.97
N LEU A 156 -2.38 11.60 -11.62
CA LEU A 156 -2.76 12.81 -12.32
C LEU A 156 -3.50 12.46 -13.62
N VAL A 157 -4.53 13.22 -13.94
CA VAL A 157 -5.27 13.10 -15.20
C VAL A 157 -4.45 13.76 -16.31
N GLY A 158 -4.10 12.99 -17.33
CA GLY A 158 -3.30 13.46 -18.47
C GLY A 158 -3.93 14.70 -19.13
N GLY A 159 -3.10 15.69 -19.46
CA GLY A 159 -3.52 16.93 -20.13
C GLY A 159 -4.20 17.96 -19.23
N LYS A 160 -4.62 17.61 -18.00
CA LYS A 160 -5.24 18.55 -17.05
C LYS A 160 -4.26 19.28 -16.15
N VAL A 161 -2.99 18.86 -16.17
CA VAL A 161 -1.93 19.40 -15.33
C VAL A 161 -0.71 19.76 -16.18
N ARG A 162 -0.05 20.87 -15.83
CA ARG A 162 1.20 21.36 -16.42
C ARG A 162 2.26 21.53 -15.33
N MET A 163 3.51 21.19 -15.66
CA MET A 163 4.64 21.29 -14.74
C MET A 163 5.52 22.48 -15.10
N THR A 164 5.93 23.26 -14.10
CA THR A 164 6.90 24.35 -14.27
C THR A 164 8.06 24.18 -13.29
N LYS A 165 9.23 24.73 -13.67
CA LYS A 165 10.35 24.85 -12.73
C LYS A 165 9.93 25.82 -11.61
N LYS A 166 10.35 25.53 -10.38
CA LYS A 166 10.23 26.50 -9.27
C LYS A 166 11.01 27.76 -9.61
#